data_AF-A0A9C7G8Y6-F1
#
_entry.id   AF-A0A9C7G8Y6-F1
#
_cell.length_a   1.000
_cell.length_b   1.000
_cell.length_c   1.000
_cell.angle_alpha   90.00
_cell.angle_beta   90.00
_cell.angle_gamma   90.00
#
_symmetry.space_group_name_H-M   'P 1'
#
loop_
_entity.id
_entity.type
_entity.pdbx_description
1 polymer ?
#
loop_
_entity_poly.entity_id
_entity_poly.type
_entity_poly.pdbx_seq_one_letter_code
_entity_poly.pdbx_strand_id
1 'polypeptide(L)'
;MNAFMQFAEMVINENPLAKLAKEMTNKTMDIGELDKPLSITDNAEKKGTRPLTEDEAKDLKEKTGWTDQQIKKCTIDQDGVIHYKCDNEELEGKTHEPSGVPYVRKTIDINGVKVEVVVPEFDSMYDVQLPDELSKESNPRQFNECNKQLKNAIENDPDLNSQFSDEQIEDIMDGKTPEGYTWHHDAETGKMQLVETAKHDRTQGGAAHTGGKALWGGGY
;
A
#
# COMPACT_ATOMS: atom_id res chain seq x y z
N MET A 1 -80.86 -29.97 -10.05
CA MET A 1 -79.64 -29.27 -9.60
C MET A 1 -78.98 -30.13 -8.54
N ASN A 2 -77.76 -30.60 -8.78
CA ASN A 2 -76.74 -30.90 -7.77
C ASN A 2 -75.44 -31.16 -8.53
N ALA A 3 -74.54 -30.19 -8.52
CA ALA A 3 -73.21 -30.33 -9.08
C ALA A 3 -72.30 -30.91 -7.99
N PHE A 4 -71.79 -32.13 -8.21
CA PHE A 4 -70.72 -32.72 -7.42
C PHE A 4 -69.39 -32.24 -8.01
N MET A 5 -68.62 -31.45 -7.24
CA MET A 5 -67.22 -31.12 -7.55
C MET A 5 -66.31 -32.17 -6.93
N GLN A 6 -65.50 -32.83 -7.75
CA GLN A 6 -64.50 -33.79 -7.32
C GLN A 6 -63.16 -33.05 -7.16
N PHE A 7 -62.66 -32.94 -5.92
CA PHE A 7 -61.35 -32.37 -5.64
C PHE A 7 -60.28 -33.45 -5.81
N ALA A 8 -59.27 -33.18 -6.64
CA ALA A 8 -58.08 -34.01 -6.73
C ALA A 8 -57.14 -33.70 -5.54
N GLU A 9 -56.72 -34.73 -4.81
CA GLU A 9 -55.69 -34.60 -3.78
C GLU A 9 -54.32 -34.34 -4.43
N MET A 10 -53.73 -33.20 -4.10
CA MET A 10 -52.39 -32.82 -4.52
C MET A 10 -51.38 -33.42 -3.53
N VAL A 11 -50.63 -34.43 -3.96
CA VAL A 11 -49.53 -35.01 -3.18
C VAL A 11 -48.33 -34.07 -3.23
N ILE A 12 -48.02 -33.42 -2.10
CA ILE A 12 -46.85 -32.56 -1.95
C ILE A 12 -45.65 -33.46 -1.58
N ASN A 13 -44.68 -33.60 -2.49
CA ASN A 13 -43.42 -34.26 -2.16
C ASN A 13 -42.52 -33.31 -1.35
N GLU A 14 -41.97 -33.79 -0.23
CA GLU A 14 -41.05 -32.99 0.61
C GLU A 14 -39.75 -32.65 -0.16
N ASN A 15 -39.35 -31.37 -0.08
CA ASN A 15 -38.10 -30.86 -0.68
C ASN A 15 -36.87 -31.42 0.07
N PRO A 16 -35.79 -31.81 -0.65
CA PRO A 16 -34.52 -32.24 -0.06
C PRO A 16 -33.97 -31.34 1.07
N LEU A 17 -34.17 -30.02 0.99
CA LEU A 17 -33.77 -29.07 2.04
C LEU A 17 -34.51 -29.31 3.37
N ALA A 18 -35.78 -29.69 3.31
CA ALA A 18 -36.58 -29.96 4.49
C ALA A 18 -36.14 -31.25 5.19
N LYS A 19 -35.59 -32.22 4.44
CA LYS A 19 -34.92 -33.40 5.02
C LYS A 19 -33.60 -33.02 5.69
N LEU A 20 -32.79 -32.20 5.03
CA LEU A 20 -31.50 -31.76 5.57
C LEU A 20 -31.67 -31.00 6.90
N ALA A 21 -32.68 -30.14 6.99
CA ALA A 21 -33.01 -29.40 8.21
C ALA A 21 -33.48 -30.31 9.36
N LYS A 22 -34.16 -31.43 9.06
CA LYS A 22 -34.56 -32.43 10.05
C LYS A 22 -33.40 -33.32 10.51
N GLU A 23 -32.36 -33.47 9.70
CA GLU A 23 -31.15 -34.26 10.03
C GLU A 23 -30.09 -33.47 10.83
N MET A 24 -30.20 -32.13 10.90
CA MET A 24 -29.35 -31.32 11.77
C MET A 24 -29.72 -31.55 13.24
N THR A 25 -28.97 -32.42 13.91
CA THR A 25 -29.05 -32.57 15.36
C THR A 25 -28.60 -31.27 16.02
N ASN A 26 -29.42 -30.73 16.92
CA ASN A 26 -29.07 -29.62 17.80
C ASN A 26 -27.89 -30.03 18.68
N LYS A 27 -26.66 -29.85 18.19
CA LYS A 27 -25.51 -29.64 19.06
C LYS A 27 -25.79 -28.32 19.76
N THR A 28 -26.09 -28.42 21.05
CA THR A 28 -26.18 -27.30 21.99
C THR A 28 -25.11 -26.27 21.68
N MET A 29 -25.53 -25.13 21.15
CA MET A 29 -24.71 -23.92 21.09
C MET A 29 -24.44 -23.53 22.54
N ASP A 30 -23.16 -23.47 22.92
CA ASP A 30 -22.76 -22.99 24.23
C ASP A 30 -23.01 -21.49 24.29
N ILE A 31 -24.05 -21.09 25.00
CA ILE A 31 -24.50 -19.70 25.14
C ILE A 31 -23.44 -18.86 25.88
N GLY A 32 -22.47 -19.49 26.56
CA GLY A 32 -21.33 -18.82 27.20
C GLY A 32 -20.28 -18.27 26.24
N GLU A 33 -20.32 -18.61 24.95
CA GLU A 33 -19.43 -18.01 23.94
C GLU A 33 -19.96 -16.69 23.36
N LEU A 34 -21.23 -16.34 23.58
CA LEU A 34 -21.86 -15.12 23.06
C LEU A 34 -21.67 -13.89 23.96
N ASP A 35 -21.31 -14.08 25.24
CA ASP A 35 -21.13 -13.00 26.22
C ASP A 35 -19.66 -12.58 26.40
N LYS A 36 -18.73 -13.13 25.59
CA LYS A 36 -17.38 -12.57 25.53
C LYS A 36 -17.47 -11.21 24.83
N PRO A 37 -16.95 -10.12 25.41
CA PRO A 37 -16.90 -8.84 24.71
C PRO A 37 -16.15 -9.05 23.40
N LEU A 38 -16.75 -8.63 22.29
CA LEU A 38 -16.07 -8.52 21.00
C LEU A 38 -14.79 -7.73 21.24
N SER A 39 -13.63 -8.39 21.18
CA SER A 39 -12.40 -7.65 20.97
C SER A 39 -12.53 -7.05 19.58
N ILE A 40 -12.80 -5.75 19.54
CA ILE A 40 -12.58 -4.94 18.34
C ILE A 40 -11.07 -4.92 18.16
N THR A 41 -10.53 -6.01 17.61
CA THR A 41 -9.35 -5.93 16.78
C THR A 41 -9.90 -5.60 15.41
N ASP A 42 -9.60 -4.40 14.93
CA ASP A 42 -9.94 -3.90 13.61
C ASP A 42 -9.47 -4.87 12.51
N ASN A 43 -10.26 -5.90 12.25
CA ASN A 43 -10.28 -6.58 10.96
C ASN A 43 -11.30 -5.83 10.14
N ALA A 44 -10.85 -4.73 9.52
CA ALA A 44 -11.44 -4.29 8.27
C ALA A 44 -11.63 -5.55 7.42
N GLU A 45 -12.87 -5.84 7.02
CA GLU A 45 -13.18 -6.94 6.12
C GLU A 45 -12.18 -6.90 4.97
N LYS A 46 -11.26 -7.89 4.89
CA LYS A 46 -10.43 -8.04 3.70
C LYS A 46 -11.40 -8.32 2.56
N LYS A 47 -11.78 -7.28 1.82
CA LYS A 47 -12.38 -7.40 0.50
C LYS A 47 -11.49 -8.39 -0.25
N GLY A 48 -12.04 -9.56 -0.58
CA GLY A 48 -11.25 -10.60 -1.20
C GLY A 48 -10.65 -10.07 -2.50
N THR A 49 -9.33 -10.15 -2.63
CA THR A 49 -8.66 -9.84 -3.90
C THR A 49 -8.59 -11.09 -4.76
N ARG A 50 -8.52 -10.91 -6.08
CA ARG A 50 -8.31 -12.01 -7.03
C ARG A 50 -7.10 -11.71 -7.93
N PRO A 51 -6.51 -12.73 -8.57
CA PRO A 51 -5.55 -12.51 -9.63
C PRO A 51 -6.16 -11.69 -10.78
N LEU A 52 -5.30 -10.94 -11.47
CA LEU A 52 -5.67 -10.24 -12.71
C LEU A 52 -5.93 -11.27 -13.81
N THR A 53 -6.88 -10.95 -14.69
CA THR A 53 -7.05 -11.62 -15.99
C THR A 53 -5.93 -11.22 -16.95
N GLU A 54 -5.78 -11.93 -18.06
CA GLU A 54 -4.76 -11.61 -19.08
C GLU A 54 -4.93 -10.20 -19.66
N ASP A 55 -6.18 -9.78 -19.89
CA ASP A 55 -6.48 -8.45 -20.43
C ASP A 55 -6.21 -7.34 -19.40
N GLU A 56 -6.59 -7.53 -18.14
CA GLU A 56 -6.29 -6.60 -17.04
C GLU A 56 -4.77 -6.48 -16.80
N ALA A 57 -4.06 -7.61 -16.85
CA ALA A 57 -2.61 -7.64 -16.73
C ALA A 57 -1.94 -6.88 -17.89
N LYS A 58 -2.45 -7.00 -19.11
CA LYS A 58 -1.93 -6.28 -20.28
C LYS A 58 -2.18 -4.78 -20.17
N ASP A 59 -3.41 -4.36 -19.85
CA ASP A 59 -3.77 -2.95 -19.66
C ASP A 59 -2.93 -2.31 -18.54
N LEU A 60 -2.74 -3.03 -17.43
CA LEU A 60 -1.92 -2.56 -16.32
C LEU A 60 -0.46 -2.33 -16.74
N LYS A 61 0.13 -3.24 -17.52
CA LYS A 61 1.50 -3.05 -18.06
C LYS A 61 1.61 -1.85 -18.98
N GLU A 62 0.63 -1.65 -19.85
CA GLU A 62 0.63 -0.51 -20.79
C GLU A 62 0.55 0.83 -20.05
N LYS A 63 -0.26 0.91 -18.99
CA LYS A 63 -0.41 2.13 -18.18
C LYS A 63 0.77 2.41 -17.26
N THR A 64 1.30 1.39 -16.60
CA THR A 64 2.35 1.57 -15.57
C THR A 64 3.77 1.42 -16.11
N GLY A 65 3.95 0.70 -17.22
CA GLY A 65 5.25 0.26 -17.71
C GLY A 65 5.86 -0.88 -16.88
N TRP A 66 5.08 -1.55 -16.04
CA TRP A 66 5.55 -2.64 -15.20
C TRP A 66 5.92 -3.90 -15.98
N THR A 67 6.91 -4.61 -15.46
CA THR A 67 7.37 -5.91 -15.97
C THR A 67 6.42 -7.04 -15.57
N ASP A 68 6.53 -8.19 -16.26
CA ASP A 68 5.79 -9.41 -15.91
C ASP A 68 5.97 -9.82 -14.44
N GLN A 69 7.14 -9.57 -13.85
CA GLN A 69 7.41 -9.90 -12.46
C GLN A 69 6.67 -8.97 -11.49
N GLN A 70 6.57 -7.68 -11.82
CA GLN A 70 5.76 -6.73 -11.04
C GLN A 70 4.28 -7.06 -11.15
N ILE A 71 3.79 -7.44 -12.32
CA ILE A 71 2.38 -7.82 -12.50
C ILE A 71 2.02 -9.09 -11.72
N LYS A 72 2.95 -10.05 -11.58
CA LYS A 72 2.74 -11.23 -10.71
C LYS A 72 2.58 -10.89 -9.22
N LYS A 73 3.03 -9.70 -8.80
CA LYS A 73 2.82 -9.19 -7.44
C LYS A 73 1.46 -8.51 -7.26
N CYS A 74 0.69 -8.34 -8.32
CA CYS A 74 -0.56 -7.60 -8.31
C CYS A 74 -1.77 -8.53 -8.11
N THR A 75 -2.74 -8.06 -7.34
CA THR A 75 -4.12 -8.57 -7.32
C THR A 75 -5.09 -7.42 -7.52
N ILE A 76 -6.35 -7.69 -7.80
CA ILE A 76 -7.39 -6.67 -7.99
C ILE A 76 -8.59 -6.99 -7.09
N ASP A 77 -9.18 -5.96 -6.50
CA ASP A 77 -10.40 -6.08 -5.70
C ASP A 77 -11.68 -5.81 -6.53
N GLN A 78 -12.83 -5.84 -5.85
CA GLN A 78 -14.13 -5.62 -6.48
C GLN A 78 -14.36 -4.17 -6.95
N ASP A 79 -13.60 -3.22 -6.40
CA ASP A 79 -13.69 -1.80 -6.76
C ASP A 79 -12.70 -1.43 -7.88
N GLY A 80 -11.90 -2.39 -8.35
CA GLY A 80 -10.92 -2.21 -9.40
C GLY A 80 -9.59 -1.61 -8.90
N VAL A 81 -9.34 -1.59 -7.58
CA VAL A 81 -8.06 -1.13 -7.04
C VAL A 81 -7.05 -2.26 -7.17
N ILE A 82 -5.85 -1.92 -7.64
CA ILE A 82 -4.73 -2.86 -7.75
C ILE A 82 -4.03 -2.94 -6.40
N HIS A 83 -3.84 -4.14 -5.87
CA HIS A 83 -3.08 -4.39 -4.65
C HIS A 83 -1.70 -4.92 -5.05
N TYR A 84 -0.65 -4.13 -4.82
CA TYR A 84 0.72 -4.49 -5.17
C TYR A 84 1.47 -5.01 -3.93
N LYS A 85 1.96 -6.24 -4.00
CA LYS A 85 2.72 -6.86 -2.91
C LYS A 85 4.09 -6.20 -2.71
N CYS A 86 4.22 -5.49 -1.59
CA CYS A 86 5.46 -4.85 -1.16
C CYS A 86 6.26 -5.73 -0.20
N ASP A 87 7.55 -5.41 -0.04
CA ASP A 87 8.38 -6.03 0.98
C ASP A 87 7.93 -5.57 2.38
N ASN A 88 7.87 -6.51 3.32
CA ASN A 88 7.42 -6.31 4.70
C ASN A 88 5.97 -5.80 4.84
N GLU A 89 5.08 -6.11 3.89
CA GLU A 89 3.67 -5.72 3.97
C GLU A 89 2.93 -6.31 5.19
N GLU A 90 3.43 -7.39 5.78
CA GLU A 90 2.90 -7.98 7.02
C GLU A 90 3.12 -7.12 8.28
N LEU A 91 3.93 -6.06 8.15
CA LEU A 91 4.12 -5.04 9.16
C LEU A 91 3.07 -3.93 9.10
N GLU A 92 2.09 -3.99 8.19
CA GLU A 92 0.97 -3.05 8.16
C GLU A 92 0.38 -2.79 9.55
N GLY A 93 0.29 -1.51 9.93
CA GLY A 93 -0.22 -1.07 11.22
C GLY A 93 0.75 -1.28 12.39
N LYS A 94 1.98 -1.73 12.12
CA LYS A 94 3.03 -1.94 13.12
C LYS A 94 4.21 -1.00 12.87
N THR A 95 4.96 -0.77 13.94
CA THR A 95 6.23 -0.05 13.93
C THR A 95 7.38 -1.03 13.83
N HIS A 96 8.34 -0.77 12.94
CA HIS A 96 9.56 -1.56 12.85
C HIS A 96 10.48 -1.22 14.03
N GLU A 97 10.53 -2.13 15.02
CA GLU A 97 11.18 -1.93 16.33
C GLU A 97 12.61 -1.35 16.25
N PRO A 98 13.50 -1.76 15.31
CA PRO A 98 14.85 -1.19 15.23
C PRO A 98 14.91 0.27 14.72
N SER A 99 14.00 0.67 13.82
CA SER A 99 14.04 2.00 13.19
C SER A 99 13.01 2.99 13.74
N GLY A 100 11.99 2.49 14.45
CA GLY A 100 10.86 3.30 14.92
C GLY A 100 9.91 3.75 13.80
N VAL A 101 10.05 3.22 12.58
CA VAL A 101 9.26 3.65 11.42
C VAL A 101 8.00 2.79 11.28
N PRO A 102 6.78 3.37 11.24
CA PRO A 102 5.54 2.64 11.02
C PRO A 102 5.37 2.22 9.56
N TYR A 103 4.72 1.07 9.33
CA TYR A 103 4.29 0.64 8.00
C TYR A 103 2.81 0.90 7.83
N VAL A 104 2.46 1.66 6.79
CA VAL A 104 1.10 2.12 6.53
C VAL A 104 0.62 1.65 5.17
N ARG A 105 -0.69 1.39 5.08
CA ARG A 105 -1.36 1.16 3.81
C ARG A 105 -1.68 2.50 3.16
N LYS A 106 -1.32 2.65 1.89
CA LYS A 106 -1.55 3.87 1.11
C LYS A 106 -2.11 3.50 -0.26
N THR A 107 -3.08 4.27 -0.73
CA THR A 107 -3.55 4.21 -2.12
C THR A 107 -2.90 5.35 -2.90
N ILE A 108 -2.10 4.99 -3.91
CA ILE A 108 -1.41 5.91 -4.81
C ILE A 108 -2.04 5.86 -6.22
N ASP A 109 -1.79 6.90 -7.01
CA ASP A 109 -2.14 6.93 -8.44
C ASP A 109 -0.88 6.77 -9.29
N ILE A 110 -0.92 5.80 -10.21
CA ILE A 110 0.12 5.59 -11.22
C ILE A 110 -0.57 5.66 -12.58
N ASN A 111 -0.45 6.82 -13.25
CA ASN A 111 -1.03 7.07 -14.57
C ASN A 111 -2.54 6.76 -14.65
N GLY A 112 -3.29 7.16 -13.62
CA GLY A 112 -4.74 6.93 -13.51
C GLY A 112 -5.13 5.54 -12.98
N VAL A 113 -4.15 4.70 -12.61
CA VAL A 113 -4.39 3.42 -11.94
C VAL A 113 -4.27 3.61 -10.44
N LYS A 114 -5.33 3.27 -9.69
CA LYS A 114 -5.28 3.22 -8.23
C LYS A 114 -4.54 1.97 -7.78
N VAL A 115 -3.45 2.17 -7.06
CA VAL A 115 -2.62 1.10 -6.51
C VAL A 115 -2.55 1.23 -5.00
N GLU A 116 -2.91 0.18 -4.29
CA GLU A 116 -2.72 0.05 -2.86
C GLU A 116 -1.40 -0.66 -2.56
N VAL A 117 -0.61 -0.04 -1.68
CA VAL A 117 0.69 -0.54 -1.23
C VAL A 117 0.79 -0.44 0.28
N VAL A 118 1.62 -1.29 0.88
CA VAL A 118 2.06 -1.15 2.27
C VAL A 118 3.53 -0.77 2.28
N VAL A 119 3.85 0.39 2.83
CA VAL A 119 5.20 0.99 2.80
C VAL A 119 5.49 1.69 4.13
N PRO A 120 6.77 1.92 4.47
CA PRO A 120 7.12 2.74 5.62
C PRO A 120 6.67 4.19 5.45
N GLU A 121 6.19 4.79 6.52
CA GLU A 121 5.94 6.23 6.62
C GLU A 121 7.10 6.88 7.37
N PHE A 122 8.04 7.45 6.62
CA PHE A 122 9.20 8.12 7.18
C PHE A 122 8.86 9.53 7.66
N ASP A 123 9.48 9.94 8.76
CA ASP A 123 9.58 11.34 9.14
C ASP A 123 10.52 12.05 8.16
N SER A 124 9.98 12.91 7.31
CA SER A 124 10.75 13.59 6.27
C SER A 124 11.07 15.02 6.68
N MET A 125 12.35 15.37 6.55
CA MET A 125 12.83 16.73 6.76
C MET A 125 12.44 17.67 5.62
N TYR A 126 12.34 17.15 4.39
CA TYR A 126 11.99 17.94 3.23
C TYR A 126 11.48 17.03 2.09
N ASP A 127 10.31 17.36 1.57
CA ASP A 127 9.70 16.68 0.43
C ASP A 127 10.02 17.46 -0.87
N VAL A 128 10.35 16.72 -1.93
CA VAL A 128 10.58 17.23 -3.29
C VAL A 128 9.64 16.54 -4.26
N GLN A 129 9.08 17.31 -5.20
CA GLN A 129 8.45 16.73 -6.39
C GLN A 129 9.44 16.80 -7.55
N LEU A 130 9.79 15.64 -8.11
CA LEU A 130 10.61 15.57 -9.31
C LEU A 130 9.82 16.10 -10.53
N PRO A 131 10.47 16.84 -11.43
CA PRO A 131 9.96 17.04 -12.78
C PRO A 131 9.70 15.70 -13.48
N ASP A 132 8.63 15.63 -14.29
CA ASP A 132 8.21 14.40 -14.97
C ASP A 132 9.34 13.78 -15.81
N GLU A 133 10.17 14.61 -16.44
CA GLU A 133 11.32 14.19 -17.24
C GLU A 133 12.43 13.49 -16.42
N LEU A 134 12.46 13.69 -15.10
CA LEU A 134 13.42 13.04 -14.20
C LEU A 134 12.83 11.82 -13.48
N SER A 135 11.53 11.57 -13.60
CA SER A 135 10.85 10.47 -12.90
C SER A 135 11.48 9.10 -13.17
N LYS A 136 11.96 8.84 -14.40
CA LYS A 136 12.59 7.58 -14.82
C LYS A 136 14.10 7.67 -15.00
N GLU A 137 14.72 8.75 -14.53
CA GLU A 137 16.17 8.95 -14.61
C GLU A 137 16.93 8.22 -13.51
N SER A 138 18.27 8.23 -13.61
CA SER A 138 19.13 7.59 -12.61
C SER A 138 19.09 8.30 -11.25
N ASN A 139 19.34 7.57 -10.16
CA ASN A 139 19.39 8.14 -8.81
C ASN A 139 20.31 9.37 -8.73
N PRO A 140 21.53 9.39 -9.31
CA PRO A 140 22.36 10.59 -9.28
C PRO A 140 21.71 11.82 -9.91
N ARG A 141 20.97 11.67 -11.02
CA ARG A 141 20.25 12.78 -11.66
C ARG A 141 19.08 13.26 -10.82
N GLN A 142 18.31 12.33 -10.27
CA GLN A 142 17.18 12.64 -9.38
C GLN A 142 17.66 13.35 -8.11
N PHE A 143 18.70 12.81 -7.45
CA PHE A 143 19.25 13.36 -6.22
C PHE A 143 19.90 14.72 -6.43
N ASN A 144 20.54 14.95 -7.59
CA ASN A 144 21.04 16.28 -7.94
C ASN A 144 19.92 17.32 -8.00
N GLU A 145 18.79 16.98 -8.63
CA GLU A 145 17.63 17.88 -8.64
C GLU A 145 17.05 18.08 -7.24
N CYS A 146 16.97 17.01 -6.42
CA CYS A 146 16.48 17.13 -5.04
C CYS A 146 17.38 18.03 -4.19
N ASN A 147 18.71 17.89 -4.28
CA ASN A 147 19.67 18.77 -3.60
C ASN A 147 19.53 20.23 -4.06
N LYS A 148 19.32 20.46 -5.36
CA LYS A 148 19.08 21.80 -5.90
C LYS A 148 17.81 22.44 -5.34
N GLN A 149 16.72 21.67 -5.24
CA GLN A 149 15.47 22.16 -4.64
C GLN A 149 15.62 22.42 -3.15
N LEU A 150 16.27 21.52 -2.39
CA LEU A 150 16.55 21.71 -0.97
C LEU A 150 17.39 22.98 -0.73
N LYS A 151 18.46 23.17 -1.51
CA LYS A 151 19.29 24.38 -1.43
C LYS A 151 18.45 25.64 -1.61
N ASN A 152 17.63 25.68 -2.65
CA ASN A 152 16.76 26.82 -2.88
C ASN A 152 15.77 27.03 -1.72
N ALA A 153 15.24 25.96 -1.14
CA ALA A 153 14.31 26.05 -0.02
C ALA A 153 14.97 26.65 1.23
N ILE A 154 16.14 26.15 1.63
CA ILE A 154 16.83 26.66 2.84
C ILE A 154 17.36 28.09 2.68
N GLU A 155 17.58 28.56 1.44
CA GLU A 155 17.94 29.95 1.16
C GLU A 155 16.75 30.91 1.36
N ASN A 156 15.51 30.39 1.23
CA ASN A 156 14.28 31.20 1.27
C ASN A 156 13.41 30.95 2.52
N ASP A 157 13.72 29.92 3.30
CA ASP A 157 13.00 29.55 4.52
C ASP A 157 13.97 29.42 5.71
N PRO A 158 14.07 30.47 6.56
CA PRO A 158 14.92 30.45 7.75
C PRO A 158 14.53 29.38 8.78
N ASP A 159 13.25 29.02 8.86
CA ASP A 159 12.79 28.02 9.82
C ASP A 159 13.26 26.63 9.36
N LEU A 160 13.15 26.32 8.06
CA LEU A 160 13.74 25.11 7.49
C LEU A 160 15.27 25.10 7.61
N ASN A 161 15.93 26.22 7.33
CA ASN A 161 17.38 26.35 7.46
C ASN A 161 17.85 26.00 8.89
N SER A 162 17.12 26.46 9.90
CA SER A 162 17.45 26.22 11.32
C SER A 162 17.35 24.77 11.78
N GLN A 163 16.79 23.87 10.96
CA GLN A 163 16.71 22.44 11.26
C GLN A 163 18.00 21.68 10.93
N PHE A 164 18.93 22.31 10.21
CA PHE A 164 20.21 21.70 9.81
C PHE A 164 21.37 22.26 10.64
N SER A 165 22.40 21.43 10.85
CA SER A 165 23.66 21.90 11.44
C SER A 165 24.46 22.75 10.45
N ASP A 166 25.44 23.53 10.93
CA ASP A 166 26.32 24.32 10.06
C ASP A 166 27.01 23.45 8.99
N GLU A 167 27.50 22.26 9.36
CA GLU A 167 28.11 21.29 8.43
C GLU A 167 27.12 20.78 7.38
N GLN A 168 25.86 20.50 7.78
CA GLN A 168 24.81 20.08 6.84
C GLN A 168 24.41 21.23 5.90
N ILE A 169 24.39 22.47 6.40
CA ILE A 169 24.16 23.65 5.57
C ILE A 169 25.28 23.79 4.54
N GLU A 170 26.55 23.60 4.91
CA GLU A 170 27.67 23.59 3.96
C GLU A 170 27.48 22.55 2.85
N ASP A 171 27.11 21.31 3.21
CA ASP A 171 26.81 20.26 2.23
C ASP A 171 25.68 20.66 1.26
N ILE A 172 24.58 21.20 1.79
CA ILE A 172 23.44 21.64 0.98
C ILE A 172 23.86 22.77 0.03
N MET A 173 24.65 23.73 0.52
CA MET A 173 25.13 24.85 -0.30
C MET A 173 26.10 24.39 -1.40
N ASP A 174 26.84 23.31 -1.17
CA ASP A 174 27.65 22.59 -2.15
C ASP A 174 26.83 21.73 -3.13
N GLY A 175 25.50 21.64 -2.98
CA GLY A 175 24.62 20.82 -3.81
C GLY A 175 24.71 19.33 -3.50
N LYS A 176 25.16 18.98 -2.28
CA LYS A 176 25.25 17.61 -1.78
C LYS A 176 24.05 17.31 -0.87
N THR A 177 23.82 16.02 -0.65
CA THR A 177 22.85 15.58 0.36
C THR A 177 23.52 15.75 1.72
N PRO A 178 22.86 16.41 2.69
CA PRO A 178 23.44 16.68 3.99
C PRO A 178 23.83 15.39 4.72
N GLU A 179 24.96 15.40 5.43
CA GLU A 179 25.41 14.25 6.21
C GLU A 179 24.32 13.72 7.16
N GLY A 180 24.21 12.39 7.22
CA GLY A 180 23.19 11.69 8.01
C GLY A 180 21.87 11.44 7.27
N TYR A 181 21.64 12.08 6.13
CA TYR A 181 20.41 11.95 5.35
C TYR A 181 20.60 11.25 4.01
N THR A 182 19.51 10.69 3.49
CA THR A 182 19.42 10.12 2.15
C THR A 182 18.12 10.56 1.49
N TRP A 183 18.12 10.59 0.16
CA TRP A 183 16.89 10.74 -0.61
C TRP A 183 16.18 9.39 -0.74
N HIS A 184 14.97 9.33 -0.18
CA HIS A 184 14.03 8.21 -0.29
C HIS A 184 13.03 8.48 -1.42
N HIS A 185 12.76 7.45 -2.22
CA HIS A 185 11.70 7.49 -3.23
C HIS A 185 10.36 7.10 -2.59
N ASP A 186 9.47 8.06 -2.35
CA ASP A 186 8.13 7.77 -1.82
C ASP A 186 7.29 6.96 -2.82
N ALA A 187 6.28 6.26 -2.30
CA ALA A 187 5.34 5.52 -3.15
C ALA A 187 4.58 6.43 -4.14
N GLU A 188 4.32 7.69 -3.79
CA GLU A 188 3.72 8.66 -4.72
C GLU A 188 4.65 9.00 -5.88
N THR A 189 4.08 9.03 -7.09
CA THR A 189 4.84 9.24 -8.33
C THR A 189 5.64 10.53 -8.30
N GLY A 190 6.97 10.39 -8.41
CA GLY A 190 7.91 11.52 -8.46
C GLY A 190 8.19 12.19 -7.11
N LYS A 191 7.53 11.76 -6.03
CA LYS A 191 7.77 12.31 -4.70
C LYS A 191 9.05 11.72 -4.10
N MET A 192 9.91 12.61 -3.65
CA MET A 192 11.19 12.32 -3.02
C MET A 192 11.20 12.90 -1.62
N GLN A 193 11.82 12.21 -0.67
CA GLN A 193 11.83 12.60 0.73
C GLN A 193 13.25 12.59 1.28
N LEU A 194 13.66 13.67 1.93
CA LEU A 194 14.89 13.68 2.70
C LEU A 194 14.61 13.01 4.04
N VAL A 195 15.23 11.86 4.30
CA VAL A 195 15.00 11.04 5.50
C VAL A 195 16.31 10.63 6.13
N GLU A 196 16.31 10.37 7.45
CA GLU A 196 17.49 9.88 8.15
C GLU A 196 17.98 8.55 7.56
N THR A 197 19.26 8.49 7.22
CA THR A 197 19.86 7.30 6.60
C THR A 197 19.74 6.09 7.51
N ALA A 198 19.92 6.23 8.82
CA ALA A 198 19.82 5.12 9.77
C ALA A 198 18.41 4.51 9.83
N LYS A 199 17.36 5.33 9.67
CA LYS A 199 15.96 4.86 9.65
C LYS A 199 15.60 4.18 8.33
N HIS A 200 16.26 4.56 7.24
CA HIS A 200 15.99 4.04 5.89
C HIS A 200 16.86 2.83 5.51
N ASP A 201 18.15 2.84 5.83
CA ASP A 201 19.11 1.84 5.43
C ASP A 201 19.04 0.58 6.31
N ARG A 202 18.59 -0.53 5.72
CA ARG A 202 18.50 -1.84 6.39
C ARG A 202 19.82 -2.30 7.02
N THR A 203 20.97 -1.90 6.47
CA THR A 203 22.28 -2.31 7.01
C THR A 203 22.61 -1.61 8.32
N GLN A 204 21.88 -0.54 8.65
CA GLN A 204 21.97 0.23 9.88
C GLN A 204 20.77 -0.03 10.82
N GLY A 205 19.93 -1.02 10.51
CA GLY A 205 18.69 -1.29 11.26
C GLY A 205 17.47 -0.53 10.74
N GLY A 206 17.57 0.13 9.58
CA GLY A 206 16.48 0.84 8.95
C GLY A 206 15.34 -0.06 8.45
N ALA A 207 14.20 0.56 8.16
CA ALA A 207 13.01 -0.09 7.64
C ALA A 207 13.20 -0.53 6.18
N ALA A 208 13.43 -1.83 5.96
CA ALA A 208 13.55 -2.38 4.60
C ALA A 208 12.21 -2.38 3.87
N HIS A 209 12.15 -1.92 2.63
CA HIS A 209 10.89 -1.74 1.92
C HIS A 209 11.06 -1.76 0.39
N THR A 210 9.94 -1.91 -0.32
CA THR A 210 9.87 -1.62 -1.75
C THR A 210 9.81 -0.10 -1.95
N GLY A 211 10.90 0.51 -2.41
CA GLY A 211 10.95 1.95 -2.68
C GLY A 211 10.13 2.38 -3.90
N GLY A 212 9.69 3.64 -3.93
CA GLY A 212 8.86 4.22 -5.00
C GLY A 212 9.46 4.13 -6.40
N LYS A 213 10.79 4.11 -6.52
CA LYS A 213 11.46 3.91 -7.81
C LYS A 213 11.07 2.59 -8.49
N ALA A 214 10.76 1.55 -7.72
CA ALA A 214 10.23 0.30 -8.26
C ALA A 214 8.78 0.42 -8.75
N LEU A 215 8.01 1.40 -8.24
CA LEU A 215 6.62 1.61 -8.62
C LEU A 215 6.50 2.54 -9.84
N TRP A 216 7.22 3.66 -9.86
CA TRP A 216 7.07 4.68 -10.90
C TRP A 216 8.37 5.03 -11.65
N GLY A 217 9.54 4.77 -11.05
CA GLY A 217 10.84 5.19 -11.57
C GLY A 217 11.55 4.22 -12.52
N GLY A 218 10.84 3.20 -13.03
CA GLY A 218 11.38 2.23 -13.98
C GLY A 218 12.24 1.11 -13.38
N GLY A 219 12.26 0.97 -12.05
CA GLY A 219 13.05 -0.04 -11.35
C GLY A 219 14.47 0.42 -10.99
N TYR A 220 15.21 -0.43 -10.28
CA TYR A 220 16.61 -0.19 -9.89
C TYR A 220 17.59 -0.75 -10.91
#